data_AF-A0A0F8W8S7-F1
#
_entry.id   AF-A0A0F8W8S7-F1
#
_cell.length_a   1.000
_cell.length_b   1.000
_cell.length_c   1.000
_cell.angle_alpha   90.00
_cell.angle_beta   90.00
_cell.angle_gamma   90.00
#
_symmetry.space_group_name_H-M   'P 1'
#
loop_
_entity.id
_entity.type
_entity.pdbx_description
1 polymer ?
#
loop_
_entity_poly.entity_id
_entity_poly.type
_entity_poly.pdbx_seq_one_letter_code
_entity_poly.pdbx_strand_id
1 'polypeptide(L)'
;MKDEKEYPIHKYVIYIISLISISFIILRILLYYFDILPWIKETKDIDFKILIDGMDNGLINFYDDGVISKWPPYYLYFWYFLFFPVYIIPTDGLIGVYVWDALRLILTIVVVNKSAKVFKQKKNLLIFYIFSIVGYSIDAYYNNVNFLIVFFLFYSFIYIGKDKMWIAGILFTLSTFKITAILFLPVLLLSKKIKVKDLIYFIAPFALVCIPYLIFPEYFFQMTSNWFSRDTEIQGLLIIDSIIWKALQPSHLMFIALLVIIFLESINIEKKRKVYRLILVSVITIYYIYLTIIVFIIPAL
;
A
#
# COMPACT_ATOMS: atom_id res chain seq x y z
N MET A 1 -16.78 -15.27 -38.19
CA MET A 1 -16.23 -14.68 -36.96
C MET A 1 -15.75 -15.83 -36.09
N LYS A 2 -14.44 -16.00 -35.94
CA LYS A 2 -13.89 -16.95 -34.95
C LYS A 2 -14.25 -16.41 -33.57
N ASP A 3 -14.88 -17.23 -32.75
CA ASP A 3 -15.00 -16.99 -31.31
C ASP A 3 -13.58 -16.83 -30.74
N GLU A 4 -13.12 -15.59 -30.64
CA GLU A 4 -12.01 -15.26 -29.75
C GLU A 4 -12.49 -15.64 -28.36
N LYS A 5 -12.03 -16.79 -27.86
CA LYS A 5 -12.12 -17.14 -26.45
C LYS A 5 -11.64 -15.91 -25.68
N GLU A 6 -12.55 -15.18 -25.03
CA GLU A 6 -12.19 -14.07 -24.16
C GLU A 6 -11.35 -14.65 -23.03
N TYR A 7 -10.03 -14.65 -23.20
CA TYR A 7 -9.13 -15.07 -22.14
C TYR A 7 -9.20 -14.02 -21.05
N PRO A 8 -9.63 -14.38 -19.83
CA PRO A 8 -9.80 -13.41 -18.77
C PRO A 8 -8.43 -12.88 -18.36
N ILE A 9 -8.13 -11.62 -18.70
CA ILE A 9 -6.84 -10.98 -18.46
C ILE A 9 -6.35 -11.09 -17.00
N HIS A 10 -7.28 -11.12 -16.05
CA HIS A 10 -6.99 -11.29 -14.62
C HIS A 10 -6.25 -12.61 -14.31
N LYS A 11 -6.43 -13.68 -15.10
CA LYS A 11 -5.69 -14.94 -14.91
C LYS A 11 -4.21 -14.78 -15.23
N TYR A 12 -3.86 -14.04 -16.27
CA TYR A 12 -2.46 -13.73 -16.58
C TYR A 12 -1.83 -12.87 -15.49
N VAL A 13 -2.58 -11.92 -14.94
CA VAL A 13 -2.12 -11.08 -13.83
C VAL A 13 -1.86 -11.93 -12.58
N ILE A 14 -2.76 -12.85 -12.25
CA ILE A 14 -2.56 -13.81 -11.14
C ILE A 14 -1.29 -14.64 -11.36
N TYR A 15 -1.08 -15.14 -12.58
CA TYR A 15 0.13 -15.89 -12.92
C TYR A 15 1.40 -15.05 -12.74
N ILE A 16 1.42 -13.81 -13.25
CA ILE A 16 2.55 -12.89 -13.10
C ILE A 16 2.85 -12.60 -11.62
N ILE A 17 1.82 -12.28 -10.82
CA ILE A 17 1.97 -12.01 -9.37
C ILE A 17 2.48 -13.24 -8.62
N SER A 18 2.02 -14.43 -9.01
CA SER A 18 2.49 -15.70 -8.44
C SER A 18 3.97 -15.93 -8.78
N LEU A 19 4.38 -15.70 -10.02
CA LEU A 19 5.78 -15.78 -10.44
C LEU A 19 6.65 -14.79 -9.68
N ILE A 20 6.22 -13.53 -9.54
CA ILE A 20 6.97 -12.52 -8.77
C ILE A 20 7.19 -12.99 -7.33
N SER A 21 6.15 -13.52 -6.69
CA SER A 21 6.22 -14.01 -5.31
C SER A 21 7.18 -15.18 -5.17
N ILE A 22 7.08 -16.17 -6.07
CA ILE A 22 7.97 -17.33 -6.08
C ILE A 22 9.42 -16.88 -6.31
N SER A 23 9.65 -15.96 -7.24
CA SER A 23 10.99 -15.40 -7.49
C SER A 23 11.59 -14.73 -6.25
N PHE A 24 10.81 -13.95 -5.50
CA PHE A 24 11.30 -13.33 -4.26
C PHE A 24 11.54 -14.33 -3.12
N ILE A 25 10.71 -15.37 -3.02
CA ILE A 25 10.94 -16.46 -2.06
C ILE A 25 12.25 -17.19 -2.40
N ILE A 26 12.46 -17.54 -3.68
CA ILE A 26 13.71 -18.17 -4.15
C ILE A 26 14.89 -17.24 -3.90
N LEU A 27 14.79 -15.95 -4.23
CA LEU A 27 15.83 -14.97 -3.96
C LEU A 27 16.19 -14.93 -2.46
N ARG A 28 15.20 -14.93 -1.57
CA ARG A 28 15.45 -14.94 -0.12
C ARG A 28 16.19 -16.20 0.33
N ILE A 29 15.82 -17.37 -0.19
CA ILE A 29 16.50 -18.64 0.08
C ILE A 29 17.96 -18.56 -0.42
N LEU A 30 18.19 -18.06 -1.63
CA LEU A 30 19.54 -17.92 -2.18
C LEU A 30 20.40 -16.97 -1.35
N LEU A 31 19.89 -15.81 -0.96
CA LEU A 31 20.61 -14.83 -0.12
C LEU A 31 20.94 -15.36 1.28
N TYR A 32 20.19 -16.35 1.77
CA TYR A 32 20.45 -17.00 3.05
C TYR A 32 21.65 -17.96 2.96
N TYR A 33 21.71 -18.77 1.90
CA TYR A 33 22.76 -19.78 1.73
C TYR A 33 24.02 -19.27 1.03
N PHE A 34 23.91 -18.20 0.26
CA PHE A 34 25.00 -17.66 -0.54
C PHE A 34 25.22 -16.19 -0.21
N ASP A 35 26.47 -15.78 -0.03
CA ASP A 35 26.85 -14.39 0.23
C ASP A 35 26.97 -13.62 -1.10
N ILE A 36 25.87 -13.60 -1.85
CA ILE A 36 25.75 -12.97 -3.16
C ILE A 36 25.06 -11.61 -2.98
N LEU A 37 25.64 -10.56 -3.55
CA LEU A 37 25.07 -9.20 -3.62
C LEU A 37 24.68 -8.62 -2.24
N PRO A 38 25.68 -8.22 -1.41
CA PRO A 38 25.45 -7.73 -0.04
C PRO A 38 24.40 -6.62 0.07
N TRP A 39 24.38 -5.70 -0.90
CA TRP A 39 23.40 -4.61 -0.94
C TRP A 39 21.94 -5.10 -1.06
N ILE A 40 21.68 -6.23 -1.73
CA ILE A 40 20.34 -6.82 -1.80
C ILE A 40 19.95 -7.39 -0.45
N LYS A 41 20.89 -8.06 0.24
CA LYS A 41 20.66 -8.65 1.56
C LYS A 41 20.30 -7.59 2.61
N GLU A 42 20.91 -6.41 2.52
CA GLU A 42 20.63 -5.26 3.37
C GLU A 42 19.26 -4.63 3.06
N THR A 43 19.00 -4.29 1.79
CA THR A 43 17.81 -3.52 1.38
C THR A 43 16.52 -4.33 1.25
N LYS A 44 16.61 -5.65 1.04
CA LYS A 44 15.45 -6.52 0.94
C LYS A 44 14.78 -6.70 2.32
N ASP A 45 13.46 -6.78 2.31
CA ASP A 45 12.60 -6.86 3.50
C ASP A 45 12.79 -5.68 4.49
N ILE A 46 13.37 -4.55 4.07
CA ILE A 46 13.72 -3.44 4.99
C ILE A 46 12.49 -2.91 5.75
N ASP A 47 11.33 -2.79 5.10
CA ASP A 47 10.11 -2.31 5.76
C ASP A 47 9.66 -3.30 6.85
N PHE A 48 9.82 -4.61 6.61
CA PHE A 48 9.49 -5.62 7.60
C PHE A 48 10.46 -5.62 8.79
N LYS A 49 11.77 -5.40 8.54
CA LYS A 49 12.78 -5.26 9.59
C LYS A 49 12.50 -4.01 10.46
N ILE A 50 12.21 -2.87 9.83
CA ILE A 50 11.83 -1.63 10.53
C ILE A 50 10.60 -1.85 11.43
N LEU A 51 9.65 -2.66 10.96
CA LEU A 51 8.48 -3.01 11.79
C LEU A 51 8.87 -3.88 12.98
N ILE A 52 9.72 -4.89 12.83
CA ILE A 52 10.21 -5.68 13.96
C ILE A 52 10.91 -4.79 14.99
N ASP A 53 11.82 -3.91 14.55
CA ASP A 53 12.52 -2.98 15.43
C ASP A 53 11.57 -2.08 16.23
N GLY A 54 10.56 -1.52 15.56
CA GLY A 54 9.54 -0.73 16.25
C GLY A 54 8.77 -1.54 17.29
N MET A 55 8.50 -2.83 17.01
CA MET A 55 7.85 -3.73 17.97
C MET A 55 8.75 -4.04 19.17
N ASP A 56 10.06 -4.18 18.96
CA ASP A 56 11.06 -4.46 20.00
C ASP A 56 11.21 -3.30 21.00
N ASN A 57 10.97 -2.06 20.56
CA ASN A 57 10.88 -0.90 21.45
C ASN A 57 9.69 -0.99 22.43
N GLY A 58 8.68 -1.82 22.12
CA GLY A 58 7.45 -1.96 22.86
C GLY A 58 6.41 -0.89 22.52
N LEU A 59 5.16 -1.09 22.95
CA LEU A 59 4.04 -0.24 22.56
C LEU A 59 4.22 1.24 22.94
N ILE A 60 4.81 1.54 24.10
CA ILE A 60 4.96 2.93 24.56
C ILE A 60 6.00 3.68 23.70
N ASN A 61 7.05 2.98 23.26
CA ASN A 61 8.19 3.54 22.54
C ASN A 61 8.17 3.15 21.05
N PHE A 62 7.03 2.73 20.51
CA PHE A 62 6.92 2.25 19.13
C PHE A 62 7.36 3.27 18.08
N TYR A 63 7.31 4.57 18.42
CA TYR A 63 7.70 5.68 17.56
C TYR A 63 9.12 6.20 17.81
N ASP A 64 9.85 5.60 18.73
CA ASP A 64 11.27 5.88 18.95
C ASP A 64 12.10 5.30 17.79
N ASP A 65 13.31 5.83 17.60
CA ASP A 65 14.25 5.28 16.62
C ASP A 65 14.58 3.81 16.94
N GLY A 66 14.66 2.98 15.89
CA GLY A 66 15.06 1.58 15.99
C GLY A 66 16.58 1.41 16.02
N VAL A 67 17.03 0.20 16.35
CA VAL A 67 18.47 -0.14 16.41
C VAL A 67 19.05 -0.39 15.02
N ILE A 68 18.28 -1.00 14.11
CA ILE A 68 18.71 -1.37 12.74
C ILE A 68 18.54 -0.18 11.79
N SER A 69 17.56 0.68 12.02
CA SER A 69 17.20 1.77 11.11
C SER A 69 16.78 3.01 11.88
N LYS A 70 17.40 4.15 11.57
CA LYS A 70 16.99 5.48 12.05
C LYS A 70 15.73 6.00 11.35
N TRP A 71 14.86 5.10 10.89
CA TRP A 71 13.59 5.42 10.24
C TRP A 71 12.48 5.05 11.22
N PRO A 72 12.08 5.98 12.10
CA PRO A 72 11.09 5.66 13.11
C PRO A 72 9.74 5.38 12.44
N PRO A 73 8.95 4.43 12.94
CA PRO A 73 7.62 4.16 12.40
C PRO A 73 6.76 5.42 12.36
N TYR A 74 5.96 5.56 11.31
CA TYR A 74 5.02 6.66 11.12
C TYR A 74 3.59 6.16 10.83
N TYR A 75 3.36 4.88 11.13
CA TYR A 75 2.05 4.22 11.06
C TYR A 75 1.19 4.59 12.27
N LEU A 76 -0.14 4.52 12.14
CA LEU A 76 -1.01 4.66 13.31
C LEU A 76 -0.83 3.46 14.26
N TYR A 77 -0.96 3.69 15.56
CA TYR A 77 -0.53 2.77 16.61
C TYR A 77 -1.21 1.41 16.54
N PHE A 78 -2.45 1.36 16.06
CA PHE A 78 -3.17 0.10 15.97
C PHE A 78 -2.51 -0.87 14.98
N TRP A 79 -1.60 -0.37 14.14
CA TRP A 79 -0.69 -1.19 13.36
C TRP A 79 0.13 -2.15 14.21
N TYR A 80 0.57 -1.72 15.40
CA TYR A 80 1.26 -2.56 16.38
C TYR A 80 0.47 -3.85 16.61
N PHE A 81 -0.84 -3.73 16.90
CA PHE A 81 -1.70 -4.89 17.17
C PHE A 81 -2.01 -5.73 15.92
N LEU A 82 -2.08 -5.11 14.74
CA LEU A 82 -2.29 -5.85 13.49
C LEU A 82 -1.07 -6.69 13.10
N PHE A 83 0.14 -6.18 13.38
CA PHE A 83 1.39 -6.86 13.07
C PHE A 83 1.85 -7.83 14.17
N PHE A 84 1.43 -7.61 15.42
CA PHE A 84 1.81 -8.41 16.60
C PHE A 84 1.74 -9.93 16.39
N PRO A 85 0.68 -10.52 15.77
CA PRO A 85 0.62 -11.97 15.57
C PRO A 85 1.76 -12.53 14.70
N VAL A 86 2.31 -11.73 13.79
CA VAL A 86 3.44 -12.12 12.93
C VAL A 86 4.76 -11.97 13.67
N TYR A 87 4.88 -10.93 14.50
CA TYR A 87 6.04 -10.66 15.33
C TYR A 87 6.30 -11.77 16.37
N ILE A 88 5.27 -12.26 17.06
CA ILE A 88 5.43 -13.24 18.16
C ILE A 88 5.72 -14.68 17.70
N ILE A 89 5.82 -14.95 16.40
CA ILE A 89 6.13 -16.30 15.89
C ILE A 89 7.59 -16.63 16.26
N PRO A 90 7.86 -17.69 17.05
CA PRO A 90 9.16 -17.93 17.70
C PRO A 90 10.21 -18.45 16.72
N THR A 91 10.66 -17.59 15.80
CA THR A 91 11.63 -17.88 14.74
C THR A 91 12.49 -16.66 14.39
N ASP A 92 12.64 -15.72 15.32
CA ASP A 92 13.37 -14.46 15.10
C ASP A 92 12.92 -13.74 13.81
N GLY A 93 11.61 -13.76 13.55
CA GLY A 93 11.01 -13.18 12.34
C GLY A 93 11.18 -13.98 11.04
N LEU A 94 12.00 -15.05 11.00
CA LEU A 94 12.28 -15.83 9.78
C LEU A 94 11.01 -16.41 9.15
N ILE A 95 10.14 -17.05 9.94
CA ILE A 95 8.87 -17.59 9.41
C ILE A 95 7.86 -16.46 9.15
N GLY A 96 7.85 -15.42 9.99
CA GLY A 96 6.92 -14.30 9.88
C GLY A 96 6.97 -13.64 8.50
N VAL A 97 8.17 -13.48 7.95
CA VAL A 97 8.40 -12.96 6.59
C VAL A 97 7.68 -13.79 5.52
N TYR A 98 7.73 -15.13 5.58
CA TYR A 98 7.08 -16.01 4.61
C TYR A 98 5.56 -16.07 4.79
N VAL A 99 5.08 -15.99 6.03
CA VAL A 99 3.65 -15.82 6.31
C VAL A 99 3.15 -14.53 5.66
N TRP A 100 3.94 -13.46 5.74
CA TRP A 100 3.64 -12.19 5.11
C TRP A 100 3.55 -12.29 3.58
N ASP A 101 4.49 -12.99 2.94
CA ASP A 101 4.45 -13.24 1.49
C ASP A 101 3.22 -14.04 1.07
N ALA A 102 2.88 -15.09 1.81
CA ALA A 102 1.70 -15.90 1.53
C ALA A 102 0.43 -15.05 1.66
N LEU A 103 0.33 -14.24 2.71
CA LEU A 103 -0.79 -13.33 2.91
C LEU A 103 -0.88 -12.31 1.76
N ARG A 104 0.25 -11.70 1.38
CA ARG A 104 0.34 -10.76 0.25
C ARG A 104 -0.18 -11.38 -1.03
N LEU A 105 0.30 -12.57 -1.37
CA LEU A 105 -0.11 -13.29 -2.58
C LEU A 105 -1.61 -13.60 -2.56
N ILE A 106 -2.11 -14.21 -1.48
CA ILE A 106 -3.50 -14.63 -1.36
C ILE A 106 -4.43 -13.42 -1.47
N LEU A 107 -4.20 -12.37 -0.67
CA LEU A 107 -5.07 -11.20 -0.64
C LEU A 107 -5.05 -10.44 -1.97
N THR A 108 -3.88 -10.36 -2.62
CA THR A 108 -3.78 -9.70 -3.93
C THR A 108 -4.49 -10.50 -5.02
N ILE A 109 -4.36 -11.83 -5.05
CA ILE A 109 -5.13 -12.70 -5.96
C ILE A 109 -6.63 -12.50 -5.75
N VAL A 110 -7.08 -12.42 -4.49
CA VAL A 110 -8.49 -12.17 -4.17
C VAL A 110 -8.96 -10.83 -4.75
N VAL A 111 -8.17 -9.75 -4.61
CA VAL A 111 -8.50 -8.44 -5.19
C VAL A 111 -8.52 -8.51 -6.72
N VAL A 112 -7.48 -9.05 -7.36
CA VAL A 112 -7.37 -9.14 -8.83
C VAL A 112 -8.51 -9.97 -9.42
N ASN A 113 -8.84 -11.11 -8.83
CA ASN A 113 -9.91 -11.96 -9.31
C ASN A 113 -11.28 -11.29 -9.18
N LYS A 114 -11.53 -10.58 -8.07
CA LYS A 114 -12.80 -9.89 -7.85
C LYS A 114 -12.92 -8.59 -8.63
N SER A 115 -11.83 -7.87 -8.89
CA SER A 115 -11.86 -6.58 -9.58
C SER A 115 -12.39 -6.70 -11.01
N ALA A 116 -12.13 -7.82 -11.69
CA ALA A 116 -12.70 -8.14 -13.00
C ALA A 116 -14.25 -8.20 -13.02
N LYS A 117 -14.88 -8.48 -11.86
CA LYS A 117 -16.34 -8.52 -11.72
C LYS A 117 -16.91 -7.17 -11.25
N VAL A 118 -16.10 -6.38 -10.54
CA VAL A 118 -16.51 -5.10 -9.96
C VAL A 118 -16.40 -3.96 -10.98
N PHE A 119 -15.33 -3.93 -11.77
CA PHE A 119 -15.07 -2.87 -12.76
C PHE A 119 -15.39 -3.36 -14.17
N LYS A 120 -16.07 -2.52 -14.95
CA LYS A 120 -16.64 -2.92 -16.25
C LYS A 120 -15.72 -2.55 -17.42
N GLN A 121 -14.95 -1.48 -17.30
CA GLN A 121 -14.13 -0.94 -18.38
C GLN A 121 -12.79 -1.65 -18.48
N LYS A 122 -12.66 -2.52 -19.49
CA LYS A 122 -11.44 -3.33 -19.75
C LYS A 122 -10.15 -2.50 -19.78
N LYS A 123 -10.17 -1.29 -20.37
CA LYS A 123 -8.98 -0.40 -20.44
C LYS A 123 -8.58 0.15 -19.07
N ASN A 124 -9.53 0.54 -18.24
CA ASN A 124 -9.23 1.01 -16.88
C ASN A 124 -8.72 -0.17 -16.02
N LEU A 125 -9.34 -1.33 -16.18
CA LEU A 125 -8.94 -2.56 -15.50
C LEU A 125 -7.52 -2.99 -15.86
N LEU A 126 -7.13 -2.87 -17.13
CA LEU A 126 -5.75 -3.12 -17.58
C LEU A 126 -4.77 -2.16 -16.89
N ILE A 127 -5.07 -0.87 -16.81
CA ILE A 127 -4.23 0.12 -16.11
C ILE A 127 -4.10 -0.25 -14.63
N PHE A 128 -5.22 -0.60 -13.99
CA PHE A 128 -5.22 -1.07 -12.61
C PHE A 128 -4.29 -2.28 -12.43
N TYR A 129 -4.32 -3.24 -13.35
CA TYR A 129 -3.44 -4.41 -13.27
C TYR A 129 -1.97 -4.11 -13.52
N ILE A 130 -1.63 -3.26 -14.49
CA ILE A 130 -0.24 -2.89 -14.76
C ILE A 130 0.36 -2.21 -13.53
N PHE A 131 -0.34 -1.22 -12.98
CA PHE A 131 0.08 -0.52 -11.77
C PHE A 131 0.09 -1.44 -10.55
N SER A 132 -0.84 -2.39 -10.47
CA SER A 132 -0.85 -3.39 -9.41
C SER A 132 0.35 -4.32 -9.48
N ILE A 133 0.76 -4.79 -10.67
CA ILE A 133 1.93 -5.65 -10.85
C ILE A 133 3.20 -4.91 -10.41
N VAL A 134 3.39 -3.66 -10.87
CA VAL A 134 4.57 -2.87 -10.50
C VAL A 134 4.60 -2.60 -9.00
N GLY A 135 3.48 -2.13 -8.42
CA GLY A 135 3.39 -1.88 -6.99
C GLY A 135 3.58 -3.16 -6.17
N TYR A 136 3.05 -4.29 -6.62
CA TYR A 136 3.23 -5.59 -5.97
C TYR A 136 4.69 -6.04 -5.97
N SER A 137 5.42 -5.87 -7.07
CA SER A 137 6.84 -6.23 -7.14
C SER A 137 7.67 -5.46 -6.11
N ILE A 138 7.39 -4.16 -5.96
CA ILE A 138 8.10 -3.30 -5.01
C ILE A 138 7.68 -3.63 -3.58
N ASP A 139 6.38 -3.82 -3.34
CA ASP A 139 5.82 -4.21 -2.04
C ASP A 139 6.38 -5.58 -1.59
N ALA A 140 6.58 -6.51 -2.52
CA ALA A 140 7.21 -7.81 -2.25
C ALA A 140 8.71 -7.71 -1.98
N TYR A 141 9.45 -6.85 -2.70
CA TYR A 141 10.88 -6.66 -2.49
C TYR A 141 11.21 -6.10 -1.09
N TYR A 142 10.52 -5.03 -0.70
CA TYR A 142 10.73 -4.39 0.61
C TYR A 142 9.93 -5.06 1.73
N ASN A 143 9.08 -6.02 1.37
CA ASN A 143 8.17 -6.71 2.25
C ASN A 143 7.20 -5.76 3.01
N ASN A 144 6.70 -4.76 2.28
CA ASN A 144 5.80 -3.71 2.76
C ASN A 144 4.35 -4.24 2.90
N VAL A 145 3.42 -3.35 3.24
CA VAL A 145 2.09 -3.67 3.76
C VAL A 145 0.96 -3.11 2.89
N ASN A 146 1.27 -2.55 1.71
CA ASN A 146 0.28 -1.85 0.89
C ASN A 146 -0.77 -2.79 0.31
N PHE A 147 -0.47 -4.08 0.15
CA PHE A 147 -1.44 -5.08 -0.24
C PHE A 147 -2.63 -5.15 0.74
N LEU A 148 -2.41 -4.96 2.05
CA LEU A 148 -3.47 -4.92 3.06
C LEU A 148 -4.34 -3.67 2.87
N ILE A 149 -3.73 -2.51 2.64
CA ILE A 149 -4.46 -1.26 2.36
C ILE A 149 -5.40 -1.47 1.17
N VAL A 150 -4.86 -1.98 0.07
CA VAL A 150 -5.62 -2.23 -1.16
C VAL A 150 -6.74 -3.23 -0.91
N PHE A 151 -6.45 -4.32 -0.19
CA PHE A 151 -7.45 -5.31 0.17
C PHE A 151 -8.61 -4.71 0.97
N PHE A 152 -8.30 -4.00 2.06
CA PHE A 152 -9.31 -3.39 2.93
C PHE A 152 -10.13 -2.32 2.20
N LEU A 153 -9.48 -1.43 1.44
CA LEU A 153 -10.18 -0.39 0.67
C LEU A 153 -11.02 -0.97 -0.48
N PHE A 154 -10.54 -2.01 -1.16
CA PHE A 154 -11.30 -2.67 -2.22
C PHE A 154 -12.56 -3.34 -1.66
N TYR A 155 -12.46 -4.02 -0.53
CA TYR A 155 -13.63 -4.58 0.13
C TYR A 155 -14.54 -3.51 0.73
N SER A 156 -13.97 -2.43 1.29
CA SER A 156 -14.75 -1.25 1.69
C SER A 156 -15.61 -0.75 0.53
N PHE A 157 -15.01 -0.56 -0.66
CA PHE A 157 -15.72 -0.19 -1.88
C PHE A 157 -16.82 -1.18 -2.28
N ILE A 158 -16.56 -2.49 -2.21
CA ILE A 158 -17.59 -3.51 -2.50
C ILE A 158 -18.77 -3.40 -1.53
N TYR A 159 -18.51 -3.19 -0.23
CA TYR A 159 -19.56 -3.12 0.78
C TYR A 159 -20.38 -1.83 0.71
N ILE A 160 -19.81 -0.71 0.24
CA ILE A 160 -20.57 0.49 -0.14
C ILE A 160 -21.61 0.12 -1.21
N GLY A 161 -21.22 -0.62 -2.25
CA GLY A 161 -22.13 -1.07 -3.31
C GLY A 161 -23.17 -2.10 -2.89
N LYS A 162 -23.11 -2.60 -1.65
CA LYS A 162 -24.09 -3.51 -1.04
C LYS A 162 -24.88 -2.85 0.10
N ASP A 163 -24.83 -1.52 0.19
CA ASP A 163 -25.47 -0.71 1.23
C ASP A 163 -25.05 -1.06 2.67
N LYS A 164 -23.87 -1.69 2.85
CA LYS A 164 -23.31 -2.04 4.17
C LYS A 164 -22.26 -1.02 4.62
N MET A 165 -22.69 0.23 4.81
CA MET A 165 -21.78 1.36 5.07
C MET A 165 -20.92 1.21 6.33
N TRP A 166 -21.46 0.67 7.44
CA TRP A 166 -20.67 0.43 8.66
C TRP A 166 -19.51 -0.55 8.45
N ILE A 167 -19.75 -1.63 7.73
CA ILE A 167 -18.68 -2.59 7.39
C ILE A 167 -17.64 -1.93 6.50
N ALA A 168 -18.09 -1.12 5.52
CA ALA A 168 -17.18 -0.36 4.67
C ALA A 168 -16.33 0.63 5.48
N GLY A 169 -16.92 1.30 6.47
CA GLY A 169 -16.26 2.19 7.41
C GLY A 169 -15.19 1.50 8.24
N ILE A 170 -15.51 0.36 8.85
CA ILE A 170 -14.55 -0.44 9.63
C ILE A 170 -13.37 -0.89 8.76
N LEU A 171 -13.63 -1.40 7.56
CA LEU A 171 -12.58 -1.80 6.63
C LEU A 171 -11.71 -0.61 6.19
N PHE A 172 -12.33 0.55 5.95
CA PHE A 172 -11.59 1.78 5.69
C PHE A 172 -10.68 2.15 6.86
N THR A 173 -11.18 2.15 8.09
CA THR A 173 -10.37 2.45 9.27
C THR A 173 -9.20 1.47 9.43
N LEU A 174 -9.42 0.19 9.19
CA LEU A 174 -8.33 -0.81 9.19
C LEU A 174 -7.27 -0.53 8.13
N SER A 175 -7.58 0.17 7.03
CA SER A 175 -6.58 0.57 6.03
C SER A 175 -5.79 1.83 6.40
N THR A 176 -6.30 2.64 7.33
CA THR A 176 -5.69 3.93 7.71
C THR A 176 -4.47 3.81 8.60
N PHE A 177 -3.95 2.60 8.86
CA PHE A 177 -2.66 2.45 9.55
C PHE A 177 -1.56 3.21 8.81
N LYS A 178 -1.66 3.35 7.47
CA LYS A 178 -1.02 4.45 6.75
C LYS A 178 -2.04 5.55 6.52
N ILE A 179 -1.78 6.74 7.07
CA ILE A 179 -2.73 7.87 7.03
C ILE A 179 -3.07 8.30 5.59
N THR A 180 -2.19 8.03 4.62
CA THR A 180 -2.40 8.31 3.19
C THR A 180 -3.67 7.66 2.63
N ALA A 181 -4.13 6.54 3.22
CA ALA A 181 -5.37 5.89 2.84
C ALA A 181 -6.62 6.79 3.01
N ILE A 182 -6.53 7.89 3.79
CA ILE A 182 -7.61 8.87 3.94
C ILE A 182 -8.06 9.50 2.61
N LEU A 183 -7.18 9.54 1.60
CA LEU A 183 -7.49 10.00 0.24
C LEU A 183 -8.60 9.19 -0.45
N PHE A 184 -8.90 7.99 0.05
CA PHE A 184 -10.05 7.20 -0.40
C PHE A 184 -11.38 7.95 -0.24
N LEU A 185 -11.59 8.70 0.86
CA LEU A 185 -12.87 9.39 1.10
C LEU A 185 -13.11 10.54 0.09
N PRO A 186 -12.16 11.46 -0.17
CA PRO A 186 -12.29 12.43 -1.25
C PRO A 186 -12.59 11.79 -2.60
N VAL A 187 -11.92 10.69 -2.94
CA VAL A 187 -12.17 9.99 -4.22
C VAL A 187 -13.60 9.46 -4.28
N LEU A 188 -14.10 8.82 -3.21
CA LEU A 188 -15.49 8.34 -3.17
C LEU A 188 -16.51 9.47 -3.30
N LEU A 189 -16.27 10.63 -2.66
CA LEU A 189 -17.12 11.82 -2.76
C LEU A 189 -17.11 12.38 -4.19
N LEU A 190 -15.92 12.58 -4.78
CA LEU A 190 -15.76 13.08 -6.16
C LEU A 190 -16.39 12.13 -7.18
N SER A 191 -16.28 10.82 -6.93
CA SER A 191 -16.92 9.76 -7.73
C SER A 191 -18.40 9.55 -7.42
N LYS A 192 -18.97 10.36 -6.52
CA LYS A 192 -20.38 10.27 -6.08
C LYS A 192 -20.79 8.87 -5.61
N LYS A 193 -19.84 8.11 -5.06
CA LYS A 193 -20.07 6.77 -4.49
C LYS A 193 -20.65 6.85 -3.09
N ILE A 194 -20.38 7.95 -2.39
CA ILE A 194 -20.96 8.31 -1.10
C ILE A 194 -21.36 9.79 -1.12
N LYS A 195 -22.24 10.20 -0.20
CA LYS A 195 -22.61 11.60 0.05
C LYS A 195 -21.86 12.10 1.30
N VAL A 196 -21.83 13.43 1.49
CA VAL A 196 -21.21 14.05 2.68
C VAL A 196 -21.80 13.51 3.99
N LYS A 197 -23.13 13.30 4.04
CA LYS A 197 -23.79 12.72 5.22
C LYS A 197 -23.35 11.28 5.53
N ASP A 198 -22.85 10.55 4.54
CA ASP A 198 -22.40 9.16 4.71
C ASP A 198 -20.98 9.11 5.30
N LEU A 199 -20.27 10.24 5.41
CA LEU A 199 -18.94 10.30 6.02
C LEU A 199 -18.93 9.83 7.48
N ILE A 200 -20.05 9.95 8.19
CA ILE A 200 -20.16 9.48 9.58
C ILE A 200 -19.80 7.99 9.72
N TYR A 201 -20.14 7.17 8.72
CA TYR A 201 -19.85 5.74 8.73
C TYR A 201 -18.35 5.44 8.68
N PHE A 202 -17.54 6.36 8.15
CA PHE A 202 -16.09 6.22 8.01
C PHE A 202 -15.33 6.96 9.11
N ILE A 203 -15.81 8.14 9.49
CA ILE A 203 -15.19 8.98 10.53
C ILE A 203 -15.42 8.37 11.91
N ALA A 204 -16.60 7.83 12.22
CA ALA A 204 -16.88 7.31 13.56
C ALA A 204 -15.98 6.13 13.94
N PRO A 205 -15.82 5.07 13.11
CA PRO A 205 -14.87 3.99 13.42
C PRO A 205 -13.42 4.49 13.48
N PHE A 206 -13.03 5.43 12.61
CA PHE A 206 -11.69 6.03 12.65
C PHE A 206 -11.43 6.78 13.96
N ALA A 207 -12.37 7.63 14.39
CA ALA A 207 -12.27 8.35 15.65
C ALA A 207 -12.19 7.42 16.85
N LEU A 208 -12.96 6.32 16.86
CA LEU A 208 -12.91 5.30 17.91
C LEU A 208 -11.52 4.66 17.99
N VAL A 209 -10.95 4.28 16.86
CA VAL A 209 -9.60 3.70 16.84
C VAL A 209 -8.56 4.72 17.27
N CYS A 210 -8.75 6.00 17.01
CA CYS A 210 -7.85 7.07 17.44
C CYS A 210 -8.01 7.50 18.92
N ILE A 211 -8.90 6.90 19.71
CA ILE A 211 -9.08 7.25 21.14
C ILE A 211 -7.76 7.24 21.93
N PRO A 212 -6.86 6.26 21.78
CA PRO A 212 -5.60 6.27 22.53
C PRO A 212 -4.73 7.49 22.28
N TYR A 213 -4.80 8.13 21.10
CA TYR A 213 -4.11 9.40 20.84
C TYR A 213 -4.71 10.60 21.57
N LEU A 214 -5.99 10.53 21.94
CA LEU A 214 -6.62 11.56 22.77
C LEU A 214 -6.23 11.40 24.24
N ILE A 215 -6.02 10.16 24.69
CA ILE A 215 -5.60 9.84 26.06
C ILE A 215 -4.09 10.10 26.22
N PHE A 216 -3.29 9.75 25.21
CA PHE A 216 -1.83 9.90 25.18
C PHE A 216 -1.40 10.82 24.03
N PRO A 217 -1.58 12.15 24.16
CA PRO A 217 -1.35 13.10 23.06
C PRO A 217 0.12 13.16 22.63
N GLU A 218 1.07 12.94 23.54
CA GLU A 218 2.50 12.88 23.22
C GLU A 218 2.80 11.81 22.16
N TYR A 219 2.12 10.67 22.24
CA TYR A 219 2.24 9.57 21.29
C TYR A 219 1.72 9.92 19.89
N PHE A 220 0.70 10.79 19.82
CA PHE A 220 0.24 11.36 18.55
C PHE A 220 1.26 12.35 17.98
N PHE A 221 1.75 13.27 18.82
CA PHE A 221 2.74 14.26 18.40
C PHE A 221 4.00 13.60 17.85
N GLN A 222 4.48 12.55 18.51
CA GLN A 222 5.64 11.78 18.07
C GLN A 222 5.42 11.10 16.71
N MET A 223 4.29 10.41 16.54
CA MET A 223 3.93 9.82 15.24
C MET A 223 3.88 10.89 14.14
N THR A 224 3.28 12.05 14.42
CA THR A 224 3.22 13.13 13.44
C THR A 224 4.60 13.74 13.16
N SER A 225 5.49 13.88 14.16
CA SER A 225 6.84 14.40 13.91
C SER A 225 7.67 13.46 13.03
N ASN A 226 7.45 12.14 13.12
CA ASN A 226 8.13 11.14 12.29
C ASN A 226 7.74 11.25 10.80
N TRP A 227 6.55 11.77 10.48
CA TRP A 227 6.19 12.12 9.10
C TRP A 227 7.03 13.27 8.53
N PHE A 228 7.51 14.17 9.39
CA PHE A 228 8.31 15.34 9.01
C PHE A 228 9.81 15.17 9.25
N SER A 229 10.24 14.03 9.80
CA SER A 229 11.67 13.74 9.94
C SER A 229 12.32 13.65 8.56
N ARG A 230 13.52 14.22 8.41
CA ARG A 230 14.29 14.11 7.17
C ARG A 230 14.99 12.76 7.17
N ASP A 231 14.70 11.96 6.15
CA ASP A 231 15.44 10.72 5.93
C ASP A 231 16.80 11.07 5.32
N THR A 232 17.89 10.86 6.06
CA THR A 232 19.26 11.25 5.66
C THR A 232 19.73 10.59 4.37
N GLU A 233 19.08 9.49 3.99
CA GLU A 233 19.37 8.71 2.78
C GLU A 233 18.59 9.20 1.55
N ILE A 234 17.60 10.07 1.73
CA ILE A 234 16.78 10.61 0.64
C ILE A 234 17.29 11.99 0.27
N GLN A 235 18.15 12.03 -0.74
CA GLN A 235 18.71 13.27 -1.28
C GLN A 235 17.75 13.88 -2.32
N GLY A 236 16.60 14.37 -1.84
CA GLY A 236 15.69 15.19 -2.65
C GLY A 236 16.22 16.61 -2.90
N LEU A 237 15.67 17.29 -3.89
CA LEU A 237 15.98 18.70 -4.18
C LEU A 237 15.31 19.65 -3.16
N LEU A 238 14.23 19.20 -2.52
CA LEU A 238 13.41 19.99 -1.60
C LEU A 238 13.12 19.21 -0.32
N ILE A 239 12.88 19.92 0.79
CA ILE A 239 12.45 19.33 2.08
C ILE A 239 11.13 18.58 1.92
N ILE A 240 10.26 19.05 1.02
CA ILE A 240 8.97 18.42 0.73
C ILE A 240 9.14 17.05 0.06
N ASP A 241 10.29 16.77 -0.55
CA ASP A 241 10.53 15.50 -1.25
C ASP A 241 10.56 14.32 -0.28
N SER A 242 11.07 14.52 0.94
CA SER A 242 11.04 13.47 1.99
C SER A 242 9.61 13.20 2.47
N ILE A 243 8.77 14.22 2.61
CA ILE A 243 7.34 14.07 2.96
C ILE A 243 6.57 13.40 1.81
N ILE A 244 6.78 13.87 0.58
CA ILE A 244 6.16 13.33 -0.64
C ILE A 244 6.58 11.89 -0.84
N TRP A 245 7.85 11.56 -0.60
CA TRP A 245 8.35 10.19 -0.63
C TRP A 245 7.57 9.30 0.34
N LYS A 246 7.49 9.66 1.62
CA LYS A 246 6.73 8.90 2.63
C LYS A 246 5.25 8.74 2.23
N ALA A 247 4.66 9.77 1.63
CA ALA A 247 3.26 9.79 1.23
C ALA A 247 2.96 9.00 -0.06
N LEU A 248 3.90 8.94 -1.00
CA LEU A 248 3.72 8.43 -2.36
C LEU A 248 4.83 7.46 -2.77
N GLN A 249 5.35 6.68 -1.81
CA GLN A 249 6.30 5.60 -2.07
C GLN A 249 5.87 4.72 -3.25
N PRO A 250 6.81 4.18 -4.05
CA PRO A 250 6.49 3.35 -5.21
C PRO A 250 5.62 2.12 -4.89
N SER A 251 5.71 1.58 -3.68
CA SER A 251 4.86 0.49 -3.20
C SER A 251 3.38 0.89 -3.05
N HIS A 252 3.06 2.18 -2.96
CA HIS A 252 1.69 2.71 -2.96
C HIS A 252 1.01 2.66 -4.34
N LEU A 253 1.70 2.26 -5.41
CA LEU A 253 1.13 2.26 -6.76
C LEU A 253 -0.15 1.40 -6.87
N MET A 254 -0.22 0.29 -6.13
CA MET A 254 -1.43 -0.54 -6.05
C MET A 254 -2.63 0.23 -5.46
N PHE A 255 -2.38 1.03 -4.41
CA PHE A 255 -3.38 1.88 -3.77
C PHE A 255 -3.82 3.02 -4.69
N ILE A 256 -2.86 3.73 -5.31
CA ILE A 256 -3.15 4.79 -6.28
C ILE A 256 -3.96 4.23 -7.45
N ALA A 257 -3.60 3.05 -7.95
CA ALA A 257 -4.33 2.38 -9.03
C ALA A 257 -5.80 2.12 -8.65
N LEU A 258 -6.06 1.68 -7.42
CA LEU A 258 -7.41 1.47 -6.91
C LEU A 258 -8.22 2.79 -6.89
N LEU A 259 -7.62 3.87 -6.41
CA LEU A 259 -8.26 5.19 -6.42
C LEU A 259 -8.60 5.65 -7.85
N VAL A 260 -7.63 5.52 -8.77
CA VAL A 260 -7.77 5.93 -10.16
C VAL A 260 -8.87 5.13 -10.87
N ILE A 261 -8.93 3.81 -10.70
CA ILE A 261 -9.97 3.01 -11.37
C ILE A 261 -11.36 3.33 -10.83
N ILE A 262 -11.53 3.54 -9.53
CA ILE A 262 -12.80 3.96 -8.93
C ILE A 262 -13.24 5.30 -9.53
N PHE A 263 -12.31 6.26 -9.62
CA PHE A 263 -12.59 7.57 -10.20
C PHE A 263 -12.97 7.47 -11.68
N LEU A 264 -12.16 6.81 -12.50
CA LEU A 264 -12.41 6.72 -13.95
C LEU A 264 -13.70 5.95 -14.30
N GLU A 265 -14.07 4.95 -13.51
CA GLU A 265 -15.34 4.21 -13.65
C GLU A 265 -16.56 5.09 -13.32
N SER A 266 -16.41 6.10 -12.48
CA SER A 266 -17.51 7.03 -12.15
C SER A 266 -17.83 8.03 -13.27
N ILE A 267 -16.92 8.24 -14.23
CA ILE A 267 -17.10 9.21 -15.31
C ILE A 267 -17.94 8.58 -16.42
N ASN A 268 -19.19 9.01 -16.60
CA ASN A 268 -20.08 8.43 -17.61
C ASN A 268 -19.74 8.82 -19.07
N ILE A 269 -19.09 9.97 -19.27
CA ILE A 269 -18.78 10.51 -20.61
C ILE A 269 -17.44 9.96 -21.09
N GLU A 270 -17.45 9.11 -22.12
CA GLU A 270 -16.25 8.42 -22.63
C GLU A 270 -15.15 9.39 -23.09
N LYS A 271 -15.49 10.49 -23.79
CA LYS A 271 -14.50 11.51 -24.21
C LYS A 271 -13.77 12.11 -23.01
N LYS A 272 -14.50 12.49 -21.95
CA LYS A 272 -13.91 13.02 -20.71
C LYS A 272 -13.06 11.96 -20.00
N ARG A 273 -13.59 10.73 -19.88
CA ARG A 273 -12.87 9.62 -19.26
C ARG A 273 -11.53 9.33 -19.93
N LYS A 274 -11.48 9.35 -21.27
CA LYS A 274 -10.22 9.19 -22.02
C LYS A 274 -9.20 10.27 -21.68
N VAL A 275 -9.63 11.53 -21.60
CA VAL A 275 -8.76 12.66 -21.23
C VAL A 275 -8.24 12.50 -19.80
N TYR A 276 -9.11 12.24 -18.82
CA TYR A 276 -8.69 12.01 -17.43
C TYR A 276 -7.78 10.81 -17.29
N ARG A 277 -8.05 9.72 -18.02
CA ARG A 277 -7.17 8.54 -18.04
C ARG A 277 -5.77 8.91 -18.51
N LEU A 278 -5.66 9.63 -19.62
CA LEU A 278 -4.37 10.07 -20.14
C LEU A 278 -3.64 10.95 -19.12
N ILE A 279 -4.32 11.97 -18.57
CA ILE A 279 -3.73 12.89 -17.59
C ILE A 279 -3.23 12.12 -16.36
N LEU A 280 -4.08 11.30 -15.75
CA LEU A 280 -3.73 10.58 -14.52
C LEU A 280 -2.59 9.59 -14.74
N VAL A 281 -2.63 8.81 -15.84
CA VAL A 281 -1.54 7.88 -16.17
C VAL A 281 -0.24 8.65 -16.42
N SER A 282 -0.28 9.75 -17.19
CA SER A 282 0.92 10.55 -17.44
C SER A 282 1.51 11.16 -16.18
N VAL A 283 0.68 11.72 -15.29
CA VAL A 283 1.14 12.30 -14.00
C VAL A 283 1.78 11.23 -13.13
N ILE A 284 1.16 10.06 -13.01
CA ILE A 284 1.73 8.93 -12.24
C ILE A 284 3.05 8.51 -12.87
N THR A 285 3.12 8.30 -14.18
CA THR A 285 4.35 7.89 -14.86
C THR A 285 5.47 8.91 -14.67
N ILE A 286 5.20 10.21 -14.88
CA ILE A 286 6.19 11.28 -14.71
C ILE A 286 6.69 11.32 -13.26
N TYR A 287 5.79 11.21 -12.29
CA TYR A 287 6.16 11.19 -10.87
C TYR A 287 7.06 9.99 -10.53
N TYR A 288 6.76 8.80 -11.05
CA TYR A 288 7.57 7.61 -10.80
C TYR A 288 8.93 7.67 -11.52
N ILE A 289 9.00 8.27 -12.71
CA ILE A 289 10.27 8.54 -13.39
C ILE A 289 11.10 9.52 -12.54
N TYR A 290 10.48 10.60 -12.06
CA TYR A 290 11.15 11.56 -11.18
C TYR A 290 11.69 10.87 -9.91
N LEU A 291 10.86 10.09 -9.21
CA LEU A 291 11.30 9.33 -8.04
C LEU A 291 12.48 8.41 -8.38
N THR A 292 12.37 7.63 -9.45
CA THR A 292 13.42 6.66 -9.83
C THR A 292 14.74 7.38 -10.16
N ILE A 293 14.69 8.48 -10.90
CA ILE A 293 15.91 9.18 -11.32
C ILE A 293 16.49 10.01 -10.18
N ILE A 294 15.68 10.89 -9.58
CA ILE A 294 16.15 11.91 -8.64
C ILE A 294 16.38 11.32 -7.25
N VAL A 295 15.50 10.42 -6.78
CA VAL A 295 15.58 9.89 -5.41
C VAL A 295 16.49 8.66 -5.32
N PHE A 296 16.59 7.86 -6.40
CA PHE A 296 17.36 6.61 -6.36
C PHE A 296 18.62 6.61 -7.21
N ILE A 297 18.54 6.96 -8.49
CA ILE A 297 19.69 6.83 -9.40
C ILE A 297 20.75 7.90 -9.12
N ILE A 298 20.36 9.18 -9.09
CA ILE A 298 21.32 10.28 -8.88
C ILE A 298 22.07 10.18 -7.56
N PRO A 299 21.42 9.89 -6.41
CA PRO A 299 22.14 9.77 -5.14
C PRO A 299 23.07 8.56 -5.05
N ALA A 300 22.91 7.57 -5.95
CA ALA A 300 23.75 6.39 -6.04
C ALA A 300 24.94 6.54 -7.03
N LEU A 301 25.01 7.65 -7.76
CA LEU A 301 26.10 8.01 -8.69
C LEU A 301 27.12 8.94 -8.02
#